data_AF-A0A6P6MT76-F1
#
_entry.id   AF-A0A6P6MT76-F1
#
_cell.length_a   1.000
_cell.length_b   1.000
_cell.length_c   1.000
_cell.angle_alpha   90.00
_cell.angle_beta   90.00
_cell.angle_gamma   90.00
#
_symmetry.space_group_name_H-M   'P 1'
#
loop_
_entity.id
_entity.type
_entity.pdbx_description
1 polymer ?
#
loop_
_entity_poly.entity_id
_entity_poly.type
_entity_poly.pdbx_seq_one_letter_code
_entity_poly.pdbx_strand_id
1 'polypeptide(L)'
;MGLIKKACMSKPAFLEFLKKKQAASKDRITLYGLMVKPIQRFPQFILLLQDMLKTTPVGHQDRLPLQLALTELETLAEKLNEQKRLAEQLAEIQQLTRSVSDRNLSKVRDHHTTNTHGTRQSIANPTTQ
;
A
#
# COMPACT_ATOMS: atom_id res chain seq x y z
N MET A 1 -4.02 1.48 0.22
CA MET A 1 -5.49 1.67 0.21
C MET A 1 -6.31 0.38 0.14
N GLY A 2 -5.78 -0.71 -0.41
CA GLY A 2 -6.52 -1.99 -0.50
C GLY A 2 -6.94 -2.59 0.86
N LEU A 3 -6.18 -2.34 1.92
CA LEU A 3 -6.45 -2.91 3.25
C LEU A 3 -7.79 -2.45 3.85
N ILE A 4 -8.08 -1.14 3.81
CA ILE A 4 -9.34 -0.60 4.35
C ILE A 4 -10.51 -1.10 3.52
N LYS A 5 -10.40 -1.10 2.19
CA LYS A 5 -11.44 -1.65 1.30
C LYS A 5 -11.70 -3.13 1.59
N LYS A 6 -10.64 -3.94 1.73
CA LYS A 6 -10.73 -5.35 2.10
C LYS A 6 -11.40 -5.53 3.46
N ALA A 7 -11.04 -4.73 4.46
CA ALA A 7 -11.64 -4.78 5.79
C ALA A 7 -13.14 -4.42 5.75
N CYS A 8 -13.54 -3.43 4.95
CA CYS A 8 -14.96 -3.10 4.75
C CYS A 8 -15.75 -4.24 4.11
N MET A 9 -15.12 -5.02 3.21
CA MET A 9 -15.77 -6.18 2.57
C MET A 9 -15.84 -7.40 3.48
N SER A 10 -14.81 -7.64 4.30
CA SER A 10 -14.74 -8.83 5.16
C SER A 10 -15.31 -8.62 6.56
N LYS A 11 -15.54 -7.38 6.99
CA LYS A 11 -16.02 -7.03 8.34
C LYS A 11 -17.15 -5.99 8.26
N PRO A 12 -18.43 -6.42 8.16
CA PRO A 12 -19.57 -5.51 8.04
C PRO A 12 -19.67 -4.48 9.19
N ALA A 13 -19.38 -4.90 10.44
CA ALA A 13 -19.38 -4.02 11.60
C ALA A 13 -18.38 -2.86 11.48
N PHE A 14 -17.24 -3.08 10.81
CA PHE A 14 -16.26 -2.02 10.55
C PHE A 14 -16.79 -1.00 9.55
N LEU A 15 -17.45 -1.46 8.47
CA LEU A 15 -18.08 -0.57 7.50
C LEU A 15 -19.19 0.28 8.14
N GLU A 16 -20.04 -0.33 8.95
CA GLU A 16 -21.10 0.38 9.67
C GLU A 16 -20.53 1.42 10.63
N PHE A 17 -19.48 1.07 11.38
CA PHE A 17 -18.76 2.00 12.23
C PHE A 17 -18.26 3.23 11.45
N LEU A 18 -17.62 3.02 10.29
CA LEU A 18 -17.13 4.13 9.46
C LEU A 18 -18.28 5.03 8.97
N LYS A 19 -19.40 4.44 8.54
CA LYS A 19 -20.60 5.19 8.12
C LYS A 19 -21.19 6.02 9.26
N LYS A 20 -21.33 5.41 10.45
CA LYS A 20 -21.84 6.10 11.65
C LYS A 20 -20.94 7.27 12.04
N LYS A 21 -19.61 7.08 12.03
CA LYS A 21 -18.66 8.15 12.34
C LYS A 21 -18.67 9.26 11.29
N GLN A 22 -18.82 8.93 10.01
CA GLN A 22 -18.98 9.92 8.95
C GLN A 22 -20.27 10.73 9.11
N ALA A 23 -21.40 10.09 9.39
CA ALA A 23 -22.68 10.78 9.56
C ALA A 23 -22.69 11.72 10.79
N ALA A 24 -21.96 11.35 11.84
CA ALA A 24 -21.82 12.14 13.06
C ALA A 24 -20.80 13.29 12.94
N SER A 25 -19.94 13.30 11.91
CA SER A 25 -18.96 14.37 11.72
C SER A 25 -19.60 15.58 11.02
N LYS A 26 -19.15 16.79 11.40
CA LYS A 26 -19.65 18.04 10.80
C LYS A 26 -19.43 18.07 9.28
N ASP A 27 -18.25 17.63 8.87
CA ASP A 27 -17.77 17.72 7.49
C ASP A 27 -18.34 16.58 6.61
N ARG A 28 -18.88 15.52 7.23
CA ARG A 28 -19.37 14.30 6.58
C ARG A 28 -18.37 13.66 5.60
N ILE A 29 -17.08 13.87 5.84
CA ILE A 29 -15.99 13.34 5.01
C ILE A 29 -15.74 11.87 5.39
N THR A 30 -15.57 11.02 4.37
CA THR A 30 -15.18 9.62 4.55
C THR A 30 -13.79 9.52 5.19
N LEU A 31 -13.47 8.40 5.84
CA LEU A 31 -12.10 8.15 6.31
C LEU A 31 -11.07 8.30 5.17
N TYR A 32 -11.42 7.83 3.96
CA TYR A 32 -10.60 8.02 2.76
C TYR A 32 -10.35 9.50 2.47
N GLY A 33 -11.40 10.32 2.44
CA GLY A 33 -11.29 11.75 2.19
C GLY A 33 -10.43 12.46 3.23
N LEU A 34 -10.49 12.02 4.49
CA LEU A 34 -9.61 12.53 5.55
C LEU A 34 -8.15 12.13 5.32
N MET A 35 -7.88 10.88 4.94
CA MET A 35 -6.53 10.38 4.65
C MET A 35 -5.85 11.04 3.44
N VAL A 36 -6.64 11.56 2.49
CA VAL A 36 -6.12 12.28 1.32
C VAL A 36 -5.68 13.71 1.69
N LYS A 37 -6.20 14.31 2.77
CA LYS A 37 -5.92 15.70 3.14
C LYS A 37 -4.42 16.01 3.29
N PRO A 38 -3.58 15.21 3.97
CA PRO A 38 -2.15 15.51 4.09
C PRO A 38 -1.45 15.56 2.72
N ILE A 39 -1.80 14.63 1.82
CA ILE A 39 -1.24 14.54 0.46
C ILE A 39 -1.64 15.76 -0.38
N GLN A 40 -2.85 16.30 -0.17
CA GLN A 40 -3.32 17.50 -0.87
C GLN A 40 -2.84 18.80 -0.23
N ARG A 41 -2.72 18.83 1.10
CA ARG A 41 -2.36 20.04 1.85
C ARG A 41 -0.91 20.43 1.63
N PHE A 42 -0.04 19.44 1.47
CA PHE A 42 1.38 19.68 1.27
C PHE A 42 1.68 20.52 0.00
N PRO A 43 1.19 20.16 -1.21
CA PRO A 43 1.33 21.00 -2.40
C PRO A 43 0.76 22.42 -2.26
N GLN A 44 -0.28 22.61 -1.43
CA GLN A 44 -0.88 23.93 -1.22
C GLN A 44 0.09 24.90 -0.53
N PHE A 45 1.00 24.42 0.32
CA PHE A 45 2.01 25.27 0.94
C PHE A 45 3.00 25.81 -0.09
N ILE A 46 3.42 24.96 -1.05
CA ILE A 46 4.29 25.36 -2.16
C ILE A 46 3.61 26.45 -2.99
N LEU A 47 2.36 26.22 -3.42
CA LEU A 47 1.61 27.21 -4.20
C LEU A 47 1.44 28.54 -3.46
N LEU A 48 1.13 28.49 -2.17
CA LEU A 48 1.01 29.68 -1.34
C LEU A 48 2.32 30.47 -1.26
N LEU A 49 3.45 29.80 -1.01
CA LEU A 49 4.75 30.46 -0.94
C LEU A 49 5.18 31.02 -2.30
N GLN A 50 4.88 30.31 -3.40
CA GLN A 50 5.11 30.82 -4.76
C GLN A 50 4.33 32.11 -5.00
N ASP A 51 3.06 32.18 -4.60
CA ASP A 51 2.23 33.37 -4.80
C ASP A 51 2.67 34.53 -3.89
N MET A 52 3.07 34.25 -2.66
CA MET A 52 3.69 35.25 -1.78
C MET A 52 4.99 35.79 -2.37
N LEU A 53 5.85 34.92 -2.92
CA LEU A 53 7.12 35.33 -3.50
C LEU A 53 6.95 36.16 -4.78
N LYS A 54 5.95 35.84 -5.62
CA LYS A 54 5.61 36.63 -6.83
C LYS A 54 5.20 38.06 -6.48
N THR A 55 4.50 38.25 -5.36
CA THR A 55 3.98 39.54 -4.91
C THR A 55 4.94 40.33 -4.01
N THR A 56 6.06 39.73 -3.62
CA THR A 56 7.09 40.36 -2.78
C THR A 56 8.15 41.07 -3.65
N PRO A 57 8.33 42.41 -3.56
CA PRO A 57 9.26 43.14 -4.40
C PRO A 57 10.74 42.73 -4.21
N VAL A 58 11.56 43.03 -5.23
CA VAL A 58 13.01 42.88 -5.14
C VAL A 58 13.56 43.86 -4.10
N GLY A 59 14.40 43.36 -3.18
CA GLY A 59 14.94 44.13 -2.05
C GLY A 59 14.10 44.07 -0.78
N HIS A 60 12.91 43.47 -0.80
CA HIS A 60 12.13 43.24 0.41
C HIS A 60 12.79 42.18 1.30
N GLN A 61 12.82 42.42 2.62
CA GLN A 61 13.49 41.55 3.60
C GLN A 61 12.97 40.10 3.58
N ASP A 62 11.67 39.91 3.29
CA ASP A 62 11.05 38.57 3.30
C ASP A 62 11.32 37.76 2.04
N ARG A 63 11.88 38.37 0.99
CA ARG A 63 12.06 37.69 -0.30
C ARG A 63 12.99 36.48 -0.20
N LEU A 64 14.14 36.64 0.46
CA LEU A 64 15.11 35.54 0.66
C LEU A 64 14.53 34.43 1.56
N PRO A 65 13.94 34.72 2.74
CA PRO A 65 13.24 33.71 3.53
C PRO A 65 12.17 32.94 2.75
N LEU A 66 11.37 33.63 1.92
CA LEU A 66 10.34 32.98 1.09
C LEU A 66 10.95 32.04 0.04
N GLN A 67 12.07 32.42 -0.58
CA GLN A 67 12.79 31.56 -1.51
C GLN A 67 13.34 30.31 -0.82
N LEU A 68 13.98 30.47 0.34
CA LEU A 68 14.54 29.35 1.10
C LEU A 68 13.42 28.39 1.53
N ALA A 69 12.33 28.89 2.09
CA ALA A 69 11.19 28.08 2.49
C ALA A 69 10.55 27.34 1.30
N LEU A 70 10.46 27.99 0.14
CA LEU A 70 9.97 27.36 -1.09
C LEU A 70 10.89 26.21 -1.54
N THR A 71 12.21 26.45 -1.61
CA THR A 71 13.19 25.43 -1.99
C THR A 71 13.20 24.25 -1.02
N GLU A 72 13.08 24.49 0.29
CA GLU A 72 12.98 23.43 1.29
C GLU A 72 11.73 22.57 1.10
N LEU A 73 10.57 23.19 0.85
CA LEU A 73 9.33 22.45 0.60
C LEU A 73 9.37 21.66 -0.71
N GLU A 74 9.94 22.20 -1.78
CA GLU A 74 10.13 21.50 -3.05
C GLU A 74 11.05 20.28 -2.88
N THR A 75 12.18 20.46 -2.19
CA THR A 75 13.10 19.36 -1.84
C THR A 75 12.41 18.28 -1.00
N LEU A 76 11.58 18.69 -0.03
CA LEU A 76 10.81 17.75 0.78
C LEU A 76 9.75 17.02 -0.06
N ALA A 77 9.12 17.69 -1.03
CA ALA A 77 8.17 17.07 -1.96
C ALA A 77 8.83 15.91 -2.73
N GLU A 78 10.03 16.16 -3.25
CA GLU A 78 10.83 15.16 -3.97
C GLU A 78 11.18 13.98 -3.07
N LYS A 79 11.67 14.24 -1.85
CA LYS A 79 11.99 13.20 -0.87
C LYS A 79 10.77 12.34 -0.52
N LEU A 80 9.60 12.95 -0.32
CA LEU A 80 8.37 12.24 -0.02
C LEU A 80 7.92 11.36 -1.19
N ASN A 81 8.01 11.87 -2.42
CA ASN A 81 7.70 11.11 -3.62
C ASN A 81 8.65 9.93 -3.81
N GLU A 82 9.94 10.13 -3.56
CA GLU A 82 10.93 9.06 -3.67
C GLU A 82 10.75 7.98 -2.59
N GLN A 83 10.50 8.37 -1.35
CA GLN A 83 10.19 7.40 -0.29
C GLN A 83 8.93 6.60 -0.59
N LYS A 84 7.89 7.24 -1.15
CA LYS A 84 6.69 6.53 -1.61
C LYS A 84 7.03 5.51 -2.70
N ARG A 85 7.83 5.91 -3.70
CA ARG A 85 8.28 5.03 -4.80
C ARG A 85 9.01 3.80 -4.25
N LEU A 86 9.95 3.99 -3.33
CA LEU A 86 10.71 2.90 -2.71
C LEU A 86 9.81 1.97 -1.89
N ALA A 87 8.85 2.52 -1.14
CA ALA A 87 7.88 1.73 -0.38
C ALA A 87 6.97 0.88 -1.28
N GLU A 88 6.54 1.44 -2.42
CA GLU A 88 5.74 0.73 -3.42
C GLU A 88 6.54 -0.40 -4.08
N GLN A 89 7.81 -0.15 -4.44
CA GLN A 89 8.71 -1.19 -4.98
C GLN A 89 8.94 -2.32 -3.98
N LEU A 90 9.18 -2.01 -2.71
CA LEU A 90 9.37 -3.02 -1.67
C LEU A 90 8.11 -3.86 -1.49
N ALA A 91 6.93 -3.23 -1.50
CA ALA A 91 5.65 -3.94 -1.40
C ALA A 91 5.43 -4.89 -2.60
N GLU A 92 5.83 -4.49 -3.81
CA GLU A 92 5.76 -5.32 -5.01
C GLU A 92 6.70 -6.53 -4.92
N ILE A 93 7.96 -6.32 -4.52
CA ILE A 93 8.95 -7.40 -4.33
C ILE A 93 8.41 -8.42 -3.31
N GLN A 94 7.88 -7.96 -2.17
CA GLN A 94 7.32 -8.84 -1.15
C GLN A 94 6.13 -9.66 -1.67
N GLN A 95 5.29 -9.09 -2.53
CA GLN A 95 4.19 -9.83 -3.16
C GLN A 95 4.71 -10.89 -4.13
N LEU A 96 5.73 -10.56 -4.93
CA LEU A 96 6.36 -11.50 -5.85
C LEU A 96 6.99 -12.67 -5.08
N THR A 97 7.77 -12.40 -4.04
CA THR A 97 8.39 -13.45 -3.21
C THR A 97 7.36 -14.41 -2.64
N ARG A 98 6.26 -13.89 -2.08
CA ARG A 98 5.16 -14.74 -1.57
C ARG A 98 4.57 -15.62 -2.66
N SER A 99 4.29 -15.06 -3.83
CA SER A 99 3.71 -15.81 -4.96
C SER A 99 4.66 -16.91 -5.48
N VAL A 100 5.97 -16.68 -5.46
CA VAL A 100 6.99 -17.66 -5.86
C VAL A 100 7.10 -18.77 -4.83
N SER A 101 7.12 -18.44 -3.53
CA SER A 101 7.09 -19.43 -2.45
C SER A 101 5.85 -20.32 -2.53
N ASP A 102 4.68 -19.75 -2.76
CA ASP A 102 3.42 -20.50 -2.90
C ASP A 102 3.47 -21.47 -4.10
N ARG A 103 4.04 -21.05 -5.24
CA ARG A 103 4.23 -21.90 -6.43
C ARG A 103 5.26 -23.01 -6.23
N ASN A 104 6.30 -22.77 -5.43
CA ASN A 104 7.29 -23.80 -5.11
C ASN A 104 6.71 -24.84 -4.15
N LEU A 105 5.89 -24.40 -3.18
CA LEU A 105 5.16 -25.29 -2.27
C LEU A 105 4.17 -26.18 -3.01
N SER A 106 3.44 -25.65 -4.01
CA SER A 106 2.54 -26.47 -4.83
C SER A 106 3.30 -27.53 -5.63
N LYS A 107 4.42 -27.18 -6.28
CA LYS A 107 5.26 -28.14 -7.02
C LYS A 107 5.83 -29.25 -6.15
N VAL A 108 6.31 -28.93 -4.94
CA VAL A 108 6.82 -29.94 -4.00
C VAL A 108 5.72 -30.90 -3.56
N ARG A 109 4.50 -30.40 -3.38
CA ARG A 109 3.32 -31.22 -3.04
C ARG A 109 2.96 -32.18 -4.19
N ASP A 110 3.00 -31.69 -5.42
CA ASP A 110 2.70 -32.49 -6.62
C ASP A 110 3.74 -33.60 -6.85
N HIS A 111 5.03 -33.35 -6.55
CA HIS A 111 6.11 -34.35 -6.67
C HIS A 111 6.13 -35.41 -5.56
N HIS A 112 5.50 -35.18 -4.40
CA HIS A 112 5.43 -36.19 -3.34
C HIS A 112 4.29 -37.20 -3.55
N THR A 113 3.28 -36.85 -4.34
CA THR A 113 2.17 -37.74 -4.73
C THR A 113 2.51 -38.73 -5.85
N THR A 114 3.63 -38.56 -6.56
CA THR A 114 4.00 -39.44 -7.69
C THR A 114 4.90 -40.62 -7.31
N ASN A 115 5.34 -40.75 -6.05
CA ASN A 115 6.31 -41.77 -5.64
C ASN A 115 5.75 -42.87 -4.68
N THR A 116 4.44 -42.93 -4.47
CA THR A 116 3.78 -43.91 -3.57
C THR A 116 3.01 -45.02 -4.28
N HIS A 117 3.24 -45.27 -5.58
CA HIS A 117 2.59 -46.37 -6.32
C HIS A 117 3.63 -47.29 -6.96
N GLY A 118 4.27 -48.12 -6.13
CA GLY A 118 5.14 -49.16 -6.66
C GLY A 118 5.91 -49.87 -5.57
N THR A 119 5.26 -50.79 -4.85
CA THR A 119 5.82 -52.09 -4.40
C THR A 119 4.77 -52.83 -3.57
N ARG A 120 4.69 -54.16 -3.80
CA ARG A 120 4.04 -55.23 -3.01
C ARG A 120 2.56 -55.55 -3.29
N GLN A 121 2.34 -56.64 -4.04
CA GLN A 121 1.99 -57.98 -3.51
C GLN A 121 1.97 -58.97 -4.69
N SER A 122 2.88 -59.95 -4.78
CA SER A 122 3.05 -61.16 -3.95
C SER A 122 2.16 -62.32 -4.41
N ILE A 123 2.75 -63.18 -5.27
CA ILE A 123 2.67 -64.66 -5.36
C ILE A 123 1.29 -65.34 -5.27
N ALA A 124 0.94 -66.01 -6.38
CA ALA A 124 -0.19 -66.92 -6.51
C ALA A 124 0.16 -68.37 -6.09
N ASN A 125 -0.88 -69.07 -5.62
CA ASN A 125 -1.06 -70.51 -5.34
C ASN A 125 -0.49 -71.08 -4.03
N PRO A 126 -1.11 -72.12 -3.40
CA PRO A 126 -1.79 -73.26 -4.06
C PRO A 126 -3.10 -73.86 -3.43
N THR A 127 -3.90 -74.51 -4.29
CA THR A 127 -4.48 -75.89 -4.19
C THR A 127 -5.58 -76.29 -3.16
N THR A 128 -6.68 -76.81 -3.74
CA THR A 128 -7.59 -77.93 -3.35
C THR A 128 -8.54 -77.83 -2.14
N GLN A 129 -9.85 -77.88 -2.44
CA GLN A 129 -10.70 -79.08 -2.27
C GLN A 129 -11.82 -79.09 -3.32
#